data_AF-A0A1Q3DEB3-F1
#
_entry.id   AF-A0A1Q3DEB3-F1
#
_cell.length_a   1.000
_cell.length_b   1.000
_cell.length_c   1.000
_cell.angle_alpha   90.00
_cell.angle_beta   90.00
_cell.angle_gamma   90.00
#
_symmetry.space_group_name_H-M   'P 1'
#
loop_
_entity.id
_entity.type
_entity.pdbx_description
1 polymer ?
#
loop_
_entity_poly.entity_id
_entity_poly.type
_entity_poly.pdbx_seq_one_letter_code
_entity_poly.pdbx_strand_id
1 'polypeptide(L)'
;QSNFWIIPTNGLHSWPWRQILLLRPVAKEHLIYKCGRGDKFSLWVIHDSYLGRLALVKEVITEGRWNWPLNSLELVDIQHRAQDIPISLNPDSISWIAIGHSISTKLAWQSNLARFAEVDWYMLVWHPARIPKHAFCLWLAMRRAHRTRDKLLDIGVLNSASCVFNCGEVESPEHLFFHCPF
;
A
#
# COMPACT_ATOMS: atom_id res chain seq x y z
N GLN A 1 0.18 21.23 -2.72
CA GLN A 1 0.21 19.92 -2.04
C GLN A 1 -0.08 18.84 -3.05
N SER A 2 0.74 17.78 -3.12
CA SER A 2 0.56 16.66 -4.04
C SER A 2 -0.34 15.60 -3.39
N ASN A 3 -1.35 15.12 -4.11
CA ASN A 3 -2.32 14.13 -3.59
C ASN A 3 -1.65 12.77 -3.41
N PHE A 4 -1.90 12.14 -2.26
CA PHE A 4 -1.42 10.79 -1.95
C PHE A 4 -1.60 9.81 -3.12
N TRP A 5 -2.74 9.82 -3.83
CA TRP A 5 -3.06 8.83 -4.86
C TRP A 5 -2.29 9.00 -6.18
N ILE A 6 -1.74 10.19 -6.44
CA ILE A 6 -1.12 10.55 -7.72
C ILE A 6 0.41 10.66 -7.59
N ILE A 7 0.93 10.77 -6.37
CA ILE A 7 2.38 10.84 -6.14
C ILE A 7 3.07 9.63 -6.79
N PRO A 8 4.09 9.81 -7.64
CA PRO A 8 4.82 8.69 -8.22
C PRO A 8 5.45 7.78 -7.14
N THR A 9 5.54 6.48 -7.41
CA THR A 9 6.25 5.53 -6.52
C THR A 9 7.78 5.63 -6.69
N ASN A 10 8.24 6.15 -7.83
CA ASN A 10 9.63 6.48 -8.13
C ASN A 10 10.00 7.92 -7.70
N GLY A 11 11.29 8.19 -7.48
CA GLY A 11 11.80 9.52 -7.09
C GLY A 11 12.39 9.58 -5.68
N LEU A 12 12.66 10.79 -5.18
CA LEU A 12 13.31 11.08 -3.89
C LEU A 12 12.36 10.88 -2.68
N HIS A 13 11.76 9.70 -2.58
CA HIS A 13 10.97 9.29 -1.43
C HIS A 13 11.79 8.37 -0.52
N SER A 14 11.61 8.51 0.80
CA SER A 14 12.18 7.56 1.76
C SER A 14 11.64 6.15 1.48
N TRP A 15 12.44 5.12 1.78
CA TRP A 15 12.03 3.73 1.56
C TRP A 15 10.68 3.38 2.23
N PRO A 16 10.41 3.76 3.49
CA PRO A 16 9.11 3.52 4.13
C PRO A 16 7.97 4.19 3.38
N TRP A 17 8.18 5.42 2.88
CA TRP A 17 7.16 6.11 2.11
C TRP A 17 6.85 5.37 0.82
N ARG A 18 7.87 4.92 0.07
CA ARG A 18 7.67 4.09 -1.13
C ARG A 18 6.86 2.83 -0.84
N GLN A 19 7.12 2.14 0.27
CA GLN A 19 6.31 0.97 0.66
C GLN A 19 4.84 1.33 0.91
N ILE A 20 4.55 2.44 1.58
CA ILE A 20 3.17 2.94 1.76
C ILE A 20 2.53 3.24 0.40
N LEU A 21 3.26 3.86 -0.54
CA LEU A 21 2.73 4.13 -1.88
C LEU A 21 2.44 2.84 -2.68
N LEU A 22 3.25 1.80 -2.51
CA LEU A 22 3.04 0.49 -3.13
C LEU A 22 1.80 -0.23 -2.59
N LEU A 23 1.32 0.10 -1.40
CA LEU A 23 0.09 -0.45 -0.81
C LEU A 23 -1.19 0.23 -1.32
N ARG A 24 -1.10 1.27 -2.16
CA ARG A 24 -2.28 1.96 -2.71
C ARG A 24 -3.29 1.04 -3.41
N PRO A 25 -2.89 0.10 -4.30
CA PRO A 25 -3.85 -0.78 -4.97
C PRO A 25 -4.63 -1.61 -3.96
N VAL A 26 -3.94 -2.14 -2.94
CA VAL A 26 -4.56 -2.89 -1.84
C VAL A 26 -5.51 -2.00 -1.05
N ALA A 27 -5.12 -0.77 -0.72
CA ALA A 27 -6.00 0.15 0.00
C ALA A 27 -7.26 0.50 -0.82
N LYS A 28 -7.15 0.64 -2.14
CA LYS A 28 -8.28 0.90 -3.03
C LYS A 28 -9.34 -0.20 -3.00
N GLU A 29 -8.93 -1.47 -2.85
CA GLU A 29 -9.87 -2.61 -2.75
C GLU A 29 -10.77 -2.52 -1.51
N HIS A 30 -10.33 -1.83 -0.46
CA HIS A 30 -11.05 -1.77 0.81
C HIS A 30 -11.81 -0.46 1.02
N LEU A 31 -11.48 0.59 0.27
CA LEU A 31 -12.09 1.91 0.42
C LEU A 31 -13.43 1.97 -0.30
N ILE A 32 -14.48 2.22 0.47
CA ILE A 32 -15.83 2.45 -0.06
C ILE A 32 -16.15 3.93 0.08
N TYR A 33 -16.32 4.59 -1.06
CA TYR A 33 -16.77 5.97 -1.12
C TYR A 33 -18.29 5.99 -1.21
N LYS A 34 -18.93 6.66 -0.24
CA LYS A 34 -20.38 6.91 -0.28
C LYS A 34 -20.60 8.39 -0.56
N CYS A 35 -21.04 8.67 -1.79
CA CYS A 35 -21.39 10.03 -2.20
C CYS A 35 -22.68 10.45 -1.49
N GLY A 36 -22.60 11.53 -0.74
CA GLY A 36 -23.71 12.21 -0.11
C GLY A 36 -24.00 13.49 -0.86
N ARG A 37 -24.01 14.61 -0.12
CA ARG A 37 -24.18 15.96 -0.65
C ARG A 37 -23.02 16.44 -1.54
N GLY A 38 -21.89 15.72 -1.58
CA GLY A 38 -20.72 16.10 -2.35
C GLY A 38 -19.93 17.28 -1.75
N ASP A 39 -20.12 17.58 -0.46
CA ASP A 39 -19.53 18.72 0.23
C ASP A 39 -18.14 18.44 0.84
N LYS A 40 -17.66 17.18 0.82
CA LYS A 40 -16.33 16.81 1.31
C LYS A 40 -15.43 16.21 0.24
N PHE A 41 -16.01 15.58 -0.78
CA PHE A 41 -15.22 14.94 -1.83
C PHE A 41 -14.84 15.93 -2.91
N SER A 42 -13.55 16.02 -3.20
CA SER A 42 -13.04 16.87 -4.27
C SER A 42 -13.01 16.12 -5.61
N LEU A 43 -13.30 16.86 -6.68
CA LEU A 43 -13.23 16.43 -8.06
C LEU A 43 -11.78 16.59 -8.54
N TRP A 44 -10.95 15.62 -8.20
CA TRP A 44 -9.54 15.66 -8.60
C TRP A 44 -9.38 15.28 -10.08
N VAL A 45 -8.59 16.10 -10.79
CA VAL A 45 -8.04 15.81 -12.13
C VAL A 45 -9.11 15.52 -13.17
N ILE A 46 -9.87 16.55 -13.53
CA ILE A 46 -10.46 16.60 -14.86
C ILE A 46 -10.07 17.95 -15.44
N HIS A 47 -8.91 17.97 -16.11
CA HIS A 47 -8.35 19.20 -16.68
C HIS A 47 -9.31 19.87 -17.66
N ASP A 48 -10.13 19.05 -18.32
CA ASP A 48 -11.10 19.50 -19.29
C ASP A 48 -12.38 20.04 -18.66
N SER A 49 -12.63 19.86 -17.37
CA SER A 49 -13.94 20.21 -16.79
C SER A 49 -14.19 21.72 -16.65
N TYR A 50 -13.16 22.55 -16.85
CA TYR A 50 -13.14 23.97 -16.49
C TYR A 50 -13.49 24.25 -15.01
N LEU A 51 -13.58 23.20 -14.19
CA LEU A 51 -13.84 23.32 -12.76
C LEU A 51 -12.56 23.78 -12.05
N GLY A 52 -12.76 24.54 -10.98
CA GLY A 52 -11.64 25.02 -10.17
C GLY A 52 -10.82 23.87 -9.59
N ARG A 53 -9.54 24.12 -9.31
CA ARG A 53 -8.63 23.12 -8.71
C ARG A 53 -9.11 22.55 -7.36
N LEU A 54 -10.03 23.25 -6.69
CA LEU A 54 -10.63 22.87 -5.42
C LEU A 54 -12.11 22.49 -5.57
N ALA A 55 -12.55 22.19 -6.79
CA ALA A 55 -13.93 21.85 -7.07
C ALA A 55 -14.36 20.63 -6.26
N LEU A 56 -15.56 20.72 -5.68
CA LEU A 56 -16.16 19.66 -4.91
C LEU A 56 -17.22 18.93 -5.73
N VAL A 57 -17.51 17.69 -5.35
CA VAL A 57 -18.52 16.84 -6.02
C VAL A 57 -19.88 17.53 -6.07
N LYS A 58 -20.22 18.38 -5.09
CA LYS A 58 -21.46 19.18 -5.09
C LYS A 58 -21.61 20.09 -6.32
N GLU A 59 -20.51 20.49 -6.96
CA GLU A 59 -20.55 21.38 -8.13
C GLU A 59 -21.05 20.69 -9.40
N VAL A 60 -20.99 19.36 -9.42
CA VAL A 60 -21.53 18.51 -10.50
C VAL A 60 -22.78 17.75 -10.06
N ILE A 61 -23.42 18.20 -8.99
CA ILE A 61 -24.71 17.68 -8.51
C ILE A 61 -25.74 18.80 -8.57
N THR A 62 -26.77 18.60 -9.39
CA THR A 62 -27.92 19.51 -9.49
C THR A 62 -29.20 18.74 -9.30
N GLU A 63 -30.06 19.18 -8.38
CA GLU A 63 -31.37 18.55 -8.10
C GLU A 63 -31.29 17.04 -7.80
N GLY A 64 -30.21 16.61 -7.13
CA GLY A 64 -29.99 15.20 -6.79
C GLY A 64 -29.57 14.32 -7.96
N ARG A 65 -29.15 14.92 -9.09
CA ARG A 65 -28.61 14.21 -10.26
C ARG A 65 -27.19 14.66 -10.58
N TRP A 66 -26.41 13.74 -11.14
CA TRP A 66 -25.09 14.04 -11.70
C TRP A 66 -25.24 14.90 -12.94
N ASN A 67 -24.51 16.02 -12.98
CA ASN A 67 -24.51 17.00 -14.05
C ASN A 67 -23.07 17.45 -14.33
N TRP A 68 -22.35 16.59 -15.04
CA TRP A 68 -20.98 16.83 -15.46
C TRP A 68 -20.92 17.71 -16.71
N PRO A 69 -19.90 18.58 -16.86
CA PRO A 69 -19.72 19.36 -18.08
C PRO A 69 -19.50 18.46 -19.30
N LEU A 70 -20.17 18.70 -20.42
CA LEU A 70 -20.14 17.80 -21.60
C LEU A 70 -19.11 18.21 -22.66
N ASN A 71 -18.10 18.98 -22.28
CA ASN A 71 -17.18 19.63 -23.20
C ASN A 71 -15.96 18.77 -23.57
N SER A 72 -15.85 17.56 -23.01
CA SER A 72 -14.83 16.56 -23.35
C SER A 72 -15.44 15.15 -23.32
N LEU A 73 -14.94 14.26 -24.17
CA LEU A 73 -15.41 12.87 -24.26
C LEU A 73 -15.24 12.15 -22.92
N GLU A 74 -14.14 12.41 -22.20
CA GLU A 74 -13.89 11.81 -20.88
C GLU A 74 -14.99 12.16 -19.88
N LEU A 75 -15.49 13.40 -19.93
CA LEU A 75 -16.55 13.85 -19.04
C LEU A 75 -17.92 13.27 -19.39
N VAL A 76 -18.18 13.04 -20.69
CA VAL A 76 -19.39 12.34 -21.14
C VAL A 76 -19.38 10.90 -20.62
N ASP A 77 -18.22 10.22 -20.69
CA ASP A 77 -18.06 8.88 -20.14
C ASP A 77 -18.25 8.86 -18.62
N ILE A 78 -17.69 9.85 -17.91
CA ILE A 78 -17.88 10.02 -16.47
C ILE A 78 -19.36 10.27 -16.15
N GLN A 79 -20.05 11.13 -16.89
CA GLN A 79 -21.48 11.41 -16.73
C GLN A 79 -22.29 10.12 -16.81
N HIS A 80 -22.02 9.29 -17.82
CA HIS A 80 -22.72 8.02 -18.01
C HIS A 80 -22.47 7.05 -16.86
N ARG A 81 -21.20 6.85 -16.48
CA ARG A 81 -20.82 5.93 -15.38
C ARG A 81 -21.29 6.40 -14.02
N ALA A 82 -21.35 7.71 -13.80
CA ALA A 82 -21.77 8.29 -12.53
C ALA A 82 -23.28 8.14 -12.27
N GLN A 83 -24.11 7.96 -13.31
CA GLN A 83 -25.57 7.78 -13.13
C GLN A 83 -25.91 6.62 -12.19
N ASP A 84 -25.09 5.56 -12.18
CA ASP A 84 -25.29 4.40 -11.32
C ASP A 84 -24.90 4.64 -9.85
N ILE A 85 -24.27 5.77 -9.54
CA ILE A 85 -23.83 6.12 -8.19
C ILE A 85 -24.97 6.86 -7.47
N PRO A 86 -25.58 6.28 -6.42
CA PRO A 86 -26.68 6.92 -5.72
C PRO A 86 -26.21 8.17 -4.98
N ILE A 87 -26.89 9.29 -5.23
CA ILE A 87 -26.70 10.54 -4.48
C ILE A 87 -27.68 10.53 -3.29
N SER A 88 -27.22 10.92 -2.12
CA SER A 88 -28.08 11.06 -0.94
C SER A 88 -27.91 12.42 -0.26
N LEU A 89 -28.90 12.86 0.51
CA LEU A 89 -28.82 14.10 1.29
C LEU A 89 -27.93 13.98 2.53
N ASN A 90 -27.43 12.78 2.83
CA ASN A 90 -26.53 12.55 3.95
C ASN A 90 -25.14 13.13 3.66
N PRO A 91 -24.31 13.41 4.69
CA PRO A 91 -22.94 13.82 4.47
C PRO A 91 -22.12 12.76 3.74
N ASP A 92 -21.14 13.21 2.95
CA ASP A 92 -20.14 12.32 2.35
C ASP A 92 -19.41 11.52 3.43
N SER A 93 -19.19 10.23 3.15
CA SER A 93 -18.49 9.32 4.07
C SER A 93 -17.62 8.31 3.33
N ILE A 94 -16.48 8.00 3.95
CA ILE A 94 -15.57 6.95 3.50
C ILE A 94 -15.64 5.82 4.52
N SER A 95 -15.87 4.61 4.04
CA SER A 95 -15.90 3.41 4.87
C SER A 95 -14.81 2.42 4.44
N TRP A 96 -14.46 1.49 5.33
CA TRP A 96 -13.47 0.44 5.08
C TRP A 96 -14.17 -0.93 5.09
N ILE A 97 -14.02 -1.73 4.04
CA ILE A 97 -14.63 -3.07 3.82
C ILE A 97 -16.15 -3.06 3.64
N ALA A 98 -16.89 -2.40 4.53
CA ALA A 98 -18.35 -2.40 4.54
C ALA A 98 -18.89 -1.01 4.90
N ILE A 99 -20.04 -0.66 4.31
CA ILE A 99 -20.69 0.64 4.52
C ILE A 99 -20.98 0.84 6.01
N GLY A 100 -20.59 1.99 6.55
CA GLY A 100 -20.82 2.37 7.95
C GLY A 100 -19.67 2.00 8.91
N HIS A 101 -18.69 1.20 8.47
CA HIS A 101 -17.49 0.96 9.26
C HIS A 101 -16.49 2.11 9.07
N SER A 102 -16.22 2.83 10.14
CA SER A 102 -15.22 3.90 10.13
C SER A 102 -13.83 3.35 9.87
N ILE A 103 -12.99 4.16 9.21
CA ILE A 103 -11.59 3.80 8.99
C ILE A 103 -10.88 3.85 10.35
N SER A 104 -10.28 2.73 10.75
CA SER A 104 -9.33 2.68 11.87
C SER A 104 -8.08 1.93 11.45
N THR A 105 -6.95 2.27 12.08
CA THR A 105 -5.69 1.55 11.89
C THR A 105 -5.82 0.06 12.22
N LYS A 106 -6.63 -0.29 13.23
CA LYS A 106 -6.93 -1.67 13.61
C LYS A 106 -7.66 -2.43 12.49
N LEU A 107 -8.74 -1.86 11.96
CA LEU A 107 -9.52 -2.49 10.88
C LEU A 107 -8.68 -2.62 9.59
N ALA A 108 -7.93 -1.57 9.25
CA ALA A 108 -7.01 -1.61 8.12
C ALA A 108 -5.97 -2.72 8.30
N TRP A 109 -5.34 -2.83 9.46
CA TRP A 109 -4.37 -3.88 9.76
C TRP A 109 -4.98 -5.29 9.67
N GLN A 110 -6.13 -5.52 10.30
CA GLN A 110 -6.79 -6.83 10.30
C GLN A 110 -7.23 -7.28 8.91
N SER A 111 -7.74 -6.37 8.09
CA SER A 111 -8.12 -6.68 6.70
C SER A 111 -6.92 -7.07 5.82
N ASN A 112 -5.76 -6.45 6.06
CA ASN A 112 -4.53 -6.82 5.40
C ASN A 112 -3.97 -8.14 5.95
N LEU A 113 -4.08 -8.38 7.26
CA LEU A 113 -3.67 -9.64 7.90
C LEU A 113 -4.41 -10.85 7.34
N ALA A 114 -5.70 -10.75 7.03
CA ALA A 114 -6.45 -11.85 6.43
C ALA A 114 -5.85 -12.34 5.09
N ARG A 115 -5.01 -11.53 4.44
CA ARG A 115 -4.27 -11.90 3.22
C ARG A 115 -2.97 -12.66 3.50
N PHE A 116 -2.48 -12.65 4.74
CA PHE A 116 -1.25 -13.31 5.14
C PHE A 116 -1.59 -14.56 5.95
N ALA A 117 -1.21 -15.73 5.45
CA ALA A 117 -1.31 -16.96 6.21
C ALA A 117 -0.46 -16.86 7.48
N GLU A 118 -0.98 -17.39 8.58
CA GLU A 118 -0.16 -17.61 9.76
C GLU A 118 0.97 -18.58 9.38
N VAL A 119 2.20 -18.21 9.74
CA VAL A 119 3.40 -18.98 9.42
C VAL A 119 3.79 -19.80 10.63
N ASP A 120 4.13 -21.07 10.42
CA ASP A 120 4.44 -22.01 11.51
C ASP A 120 5.59 -21.54 12.41
N TRP A 121 6.52 -20.75 11.86
CA TRP A 121 7.66 -20.21 12.60
C TRP A 121 7.33 -18.94 13.40
N TYR A 122 6.11 -18.40 13.36
CA TYR A 122 5.75 -17.14 14.03
C TYR A 122 6.08 -17.18 15.52
N MET A 123 5.64 -18.23 16.22
CA MET A 123 5.85 -18.37 17.66
C MET A 123 7.33 -18.59 18.01
N LEU A 124 8.10 -19.21 17.12
CA LEU A 124 9.54 -19.38 17.32
C LEU A 124 10.28 -18.03 17.32
N VAL A 125 9.87 -17.13 16.43
CA VAL A 125 10.51 -15.81 16.27
C VAL A 125 9.96 -14.78 17.26
N TRP A 126 8.64 -14.74 17.44
CA TRP A 126 7.92 -13.65 18.11
C TRP A 126 7.32 -14.06 19.46
N HIS A 127 7.98 -14.94 20.23
CA HIS A 127 7.56 -15.32 21.58
C HIS A 127 7.70 -14.17 22.62
N PRO A 128 7.02 -14.23 23.78
CA PRO A 128 7.04 -13.14 24.77
C PRO A 128 8.42 -12.86 25.40
N ALA A 129 9.24 -13.90 25.62
CA ALA A 129 10.57 -13.79 26.24
C ALA A 129 11.70 -13.50 25.24
N ARG A 130 11.38 -13.05 24.02
CA ARG A 130 12.37 -12.87 22.95
C ARG A 130 13.30 -11.70 23.22
N ILE A 131 14.56 -11.85 22.83
CA ILE A 131 15.49 -10.72 22.69
C ILE A 131 15.25 -10.11 21.30
N PRO A 132 14.82 -8.83 21.19
CA PRO A 132 14.44 -8.24 19.90
C PRO A 132 15.51 -8.37 18.80
N LYS A 133 16.80 -8.21 19.16
CA LYS A 133 17.91 -8.39 18.23
C LYS A 133 17.96 -9.80 17.65
N HIS A 134 17.83 -10.83 18.49
CA HIS A 134 17.89 -12.23 18.06
C HIS A 134 16.64 -12.61 17.27
N ALA A 135 15.46 -12.19 17.72
CA ALA A 135 14.20 -12.38 16.99
C ALA A 135 14.28 -11.79 15.58
N PHE A 136 14.82 -10.57 15.45
CA PHE A 136 15.00 -9.94 14.15
C PHE A 136 15.98 -10.71 13.25
N CYS A 137 17.13 -11.16 13.78
CA CYS A 137 18.07 -11.99 13.02
C CYS A 137 17.47 -13.32 12.58
N LEU A 138 16.73 -13.99 13.47
CA LEU A 138 16.06 -15.26 13.19
C LEU A 138 14.93 -15.09 12.16
N TRP A 139 14.15 -14.02 12.27
CA TRP A 139 13.13 -13.65 11.28
C TRP A 139 13.74 -13.47 9.88
N LEU A 140 14.86 -12.77 9.78
CA LEU A 140 15.59 -12.61 8.53
C LEU A 140 16.14 -13.94 8.01
N ALA A 141 16.59 -14.84 8.88
CA ALA A 141 17.05 -16.17 8.50
C ALA A 141 15.91 -17.02 7.93
N MET A 142 14.77 -17.09 8.63
CA MET A 142 13.56 -17.80 8.17
C MET A 142 13.04 -17.28 6.84
N ARG A 143 13.15 -15.97 6.60
CA ARG A 143 12.75 -15.35 5.32
C ARG A 143 13.82 -15.40 4.23
N ARG A 144 15.00 -15.97 4.50
CA ARG A 144 16.20 -15.87 3.64
C ARG A 144 16.44 -14.43 3.19
N ALA A 145 16.27 -13.46 4.09
CA ALA A 145 16.37 -12.03 3.79
C ALA A 145 17.69 -11.41 4.27
N HIS A 146 18.60 -12.19 4.85
CA HIS A 146 19.97 -11.74 5.13
C HIS A 146 20.71 -11.40 3.83
N ARG A 147 21.49 -10.31 3.87
CA ARG A 147 22.36 -9.87 2.78
C ARG A 147 23.70 -10.60 2.83
N THR A 148 23.63 -11.90 2.66
CA THR A 148 24.79 -12.79 2.57
C THR A 148 25.55 -12.57 1.26
N ARG A 149 26.85 -12.90 1.24
CA ARG A 149 27.68 -12.62 0.06
C ARG A 149 27.24 -13.35 -1.21
N ASP A 150 26.58 -14.50 -1.11
CA ASP A 150 25.91 -15.16 -2.24
C ASP A 150 24.95 -14.21 -2.98
N LYS A 151 24.04 -13.56 -2.25
CA LYS A 151 23.07 -12.62 -2.82
C LYS A 151 23.72 -11.33 -3.28
N LEU A 152 24.76 -10.88 -2.58
CA LEU A 152 25.50 -9.68 -2.97
C LEU A 152 26.32 -9.90 -4.25
N LEU A 153 26.81 -11.11 -4.48
CA LEU A 153 27.43 -11.53 -5.73
C LEU A 153 26.39 -11.57 -6.86
N ASP A 154 25.21 -12.15 -6.62
CA ASP A 154 24.14 -12.24 -7.62
C ASP A 154 23.65 -10.87 -8.13
N ILE A 155 23.66 -9.86 -7.27
CA ILE A 155 23.31 -8.47 -7.64
C ILE A 155 24.50 -7.64 -8.13
N GLY A 156 25.69 -8.25 -8.28
CA GLY A 156 26.90 -7.63 -8.81
C GLY A 156 27.57 -6.61 -7.88
N VAL A 157 27.30 -6.66 -6.57
CA VAL A 157 27.95 -5.78 -5.58
C VAL A 157 29.32 -6.33 -5.17
N LEU A 158 29.48 -7.66 -5.16
CA LEU A 158 30.74 -8.33 -4.84
C LEU A 158 31.25 -9.13 -6.03
N ASN A 159 32.54 -9.43 -6.03
CA ASN A 159 33.19 -10.29 -7.03
C ASN A 159 33.40 -11.74 -6.54
N SER A 160 33.12 -12.00 -5.26
CA SER A 160 33.22 -13.33 -4.64
C SER A 160 32.18 -13.47 -3.54
N ALA A 161 31.64 -14.68 -3.41
CA ALA A 161 30.72 -15.06 -2.35
C ALA A 161 31.38 -15.90 -1.24
N SER A 162 32.71 -15.93 -1.16
CA SER A 162 33.43 -16.73 -0.16
C SER A 162 33.05 -16.33 1.27
N CYS A 163 32.87 -17.32 2.14
CA CYS A 163 32.52 -17.17 3.55
C CYS A 163 33.46 -16.19 4.26
N VAL A 164 32.89 -15.25 5.04
CA VAL A 164 33.65 -14.27 5.82
C VAL A 164 34.59 -14.91 6.86
N PHE A 165 34.27 -16.11 7.32
CA PHE A 165 35.11 -16.88 8.25
C PHE A 165 36.24 -17.64 7.55
N ASN A 166 36.40 -17.48 6.23
CA ASN A 166 37.45 -18.10 5.43
C ASN A 166 37.52 -19.63 5.55
N CYS A 167 36.36 -20.30 5.72
CA CYS A 167 36.29 -21.77 5.78
C CYS A 167 36.31 -22.45 4.40
N GLY A 168 36.40 -21.68 3.31
CA GLY A 168 36.47 -22.19 1.93
C GLY A 168 35.14 -22.31 1.19
N GLU A 169 34.01 -22.22 1.90
CA GLU A 169 32.66 -22.37 1.33
C GLU A 169 32.01 -21.02 0.95
N VAL A 170 30.87 -21.07 0.26
CA VAL A 170 30.07 -19.89 -0.08
C VAL A 170 29.27 -19.40 1.11
N GLU A 171 29.26 -18.09 1.34
CA GLU A 171 28.46 -17.44 2.37
C GLU A 171 26.97 -17.44 1.98
N SER A 172 26.23 -18.38 2.53
CA SER A 172 24.76 -18.41 2.53
C SER A 172 24.23 -18.39 3.96
N PRO A 173 22.94 -18.06 4.19
CA PRO A 173 22.35 -18.15 5.52
C PRO A 173 22.45 -19.58 6.08
N GLU A 174 22.17 -20.58 5.26
CA GLU A 174 22.28 -21.99 5.65
C GLU A 174 23.71 -22.34 6.07
N HIS A 175 24.71 -21.86 5.33
CA HIS A 175 26.10 -22.08 5.67
C HIS A 175 26.46 -21.37 6.99
N LEU A 176 26.21 -20.07 7.11
CA LEU A 176 26.57 -19.26 8.28
C LEU A 176 25.95 -19.77 9.59
N PHE A 177 24.71 -20.29 9.55
CA PHE A 177 24.01 -20.71 10.76
C PHE A 177 24.16 -22.20 11.09
N PHE A 178 24.41 -23.07 10.10
CA PHE A 178 24.31 -24.53 10.32
C PHE A 178 25.50 -25.36 9.81
N HIS A 179 26.30 -24.86 8.87
CA HIS A 179 27.37 -25.67 8.24
C HIS A 179 28.77 -25.08 8.42
N CYS A 180 28.89 -23.79 8.74
CA CYS A 180 30.17 -23.15 8.99
C CYS A 180 30.80 -23.75 10.26
N PRO A 181 32.08 -24.18 10.21
CA PRO A 181 32.77 -24.73 11.37
C PRO A 181 33.20 -23.68 12.40
N PHE A 182 32.99 -22.38 12.13
CA PHE A 182 33.39 -21.24 12.94
C PHE A 182 32.20 -20.37 13.32
#